data_AF-A0A420FFP3-F1
#
_entry.id   AF-A0A420FFP3-F1
#
_cell.length_a   1.000
_cell.length_b   1.000
_cell.length_c   1.000
_cell.angle_alpha   90.00
_cell.angle_beta   90.00
_cell.angle_gamma   90.00
#
_symmetry.space_group_name_H-M   'P 1'
#
loop_
_entity.id
_entity.type
_entity.pdbx_description
1 polymer ?
#
loop_
_entity_poly.entity_id
_entity_poly.type
_entity_poly.pdbx_seq_one_letter_code
_entity_poly.pdbx_strand_id
1 'polypeptide(L)'
;MKRIYSILSFLFVGLLLTRCTKTEELALLPADKILEYKVTNLPNDEVIYGAIDNEANTITVYVPYYYGLLVIDPSITLSNGASIAEEILPVKTDEKNQTYTVKSATGTTRTYSLKIELQSTPTFEARFALNTTAALTLGPSTNLPTIYGNFMHTNPSSVNVVLINRDTKQRYPMAERNRLTTNPTLNTYVLQYVGGELPYLISADITTGIYDVEVTNLGHTIILSDPITITYRQPDVYISLLGLNLAKNKDWTIIANSNKVLLDPTAVIMTLDGKDYPLSIKSHTRTEMTVSLPANIPTGTFEKVQVKFQFKDWADVIKTQLNPSTITES
;
A
#
# COMPACT_ATOMS: atom_id res chain seq x y z
N MET A 1 -116.82 13.31 -17.42
CA MET A 1 -115.74 13.62 -18.39
C MET A 1 -114.82 14.69 -17.80
N LYS A 2 -113.62 14.32 -17.34
CA LYS A 2 -112.50 15.26 -17.09
C LYS A 2 -111.19 14.49 -17.28
N ARG A 3 -110.36 14.95 -18.21
CA ARG A 3 -109.03 14.41 -18.50
C ARG A 3 -108.19 15.54 -19.12
N ILE A 4 -106.89 15.52 -18.83
CA ILE A 4 -105.78 16.23 -19.51
C ILE A 4 -105.68 17.70 -19.02
N TYR A 5 -104.56 18.22 -18.50
CA TYR A 5 -103.20 18.31 -19.06
C TYR A 5 -102.10 18.23 -17.98
N SER A 6 -101.14 17.32 -18.20
CA SER A 6 -99.87 17.21 -17.50
C SER A 6 -98.77 17.40 -18.55
N ILE A 7 -98.41 18.64 -18.86
CA ILE A 7 -97.22 18.99 -19.65
C ILE A 7 -96.69 20.32 -19.10
N LEU A 8 -95.98 20.25 -17.98
CA LEU A 8 -95.12 21.33 -17.49
C LEU A 8 -93.76 20.71 -17.18
N SER A 9 -93.16 20.14 -18.22
CA SER A 9 -91.82 19.58 -18.20
C SER A 9 -90.99 20.29 -19.26
N PHE A 10 -89.71 20.48 -18.95
CA PHE A 10 -88.62 20.73 -19.89
C PHE A 10 -88.40 22.16 -20.43
N LEU A 11 -88.31 23.20 -19.57
CA LEU A 11 -87.63 24.44 -20.01
C LEU A 11 -86.66 25.08 -19.02
N PHE A 12 -86.35 24.45 -17.87
CA PHE A 12 -85.48 25.10 -16.88
C PHE A 12 -84.42 24.19 -16.23
N VAL A 13 -84.06 23.06 -16.87
CA VAL A 13 -83.08 22.09 -16.34
C VAL A 13 -81.90 21.85 -17.30
N GLY A 14 -81.75 22.68 -18.34
CA GLY A 14 -80.71 22.51 -19.38
C GLY A 14 -79.43 23.35 -19.21
N LEU A 15 -79.33 24.22 -18.20
CA LEU A 15 -78.33 25.32 -18.18
C LEU A 15 -77.32 25.26 -17.02
N LEU A 16 -77.20 24.14 -16.30
CA LEU A 16 -76.33 24.04 -15.10
C LEU A 16 -75.26 22.95 -15.11
N LEU A 17 -74.91 22.36 -16.26
CA LEU A 17 -73.90 21.28 -16.31
C LEU A 17 -72.72 21.53 -17.27
N THR A 18 -72.21 22.76 -17.33
CA THR A 18 -70.85 23.01 -17.83
C THR A 18 -69.95 23.40 -16.66
N ARG A 19 -69.74 22.47 -15.72
CA ARG A 19 -68.57 22.53 -14.83
C ARG A 19 -67.34 22.25 -15.69
N CYS A 20 -66.70 23.33 -16.15
CA CYS A 20 -65.33 23.28 -16.61
C CYS A 20 -64.45 22.95 -15.39
N THR A 21 -64.18 21.67 -15.16
CA THR A 21 -63.10 21.28 -14.26
C THR A 21 -61.80 21.66 -14.95
N LYS A 22 -61.29 22.85 -14.66
CA LYS A 22 -59.91 23.20 -14.96
C LYS A 22 -59.06 22.26 -14.11
N THR A 23 -58.68 21.12 -14.69
CA THR A 23 -57.72 20.21 -14.10
C THR A 23 -56.40 20.95 -14.12
N GLU A 24 -56.00 21.50 -12.97
CA GLU A 24 -54.64 22.01 -12.83
C GLU A 24 -53.71 20.81 -12.86
N GLU A 25 -52.99 20.66 -13.97
CA GLU A 25 -51.88 19.73 -14.06
C GLU A 25 -50.83 20.19 -13.04
N LEU A 26 -50.70 19.43 -11.95
CA LEU A 26 -49.65 19.67 -10.97
C LEU A 26 -48.33 19.68 -11.72
N ALA A 27 -47.53 20.74 -11.53
CA ALA A 27 -46.21 20.83 -12.13
C ALA A 27 -45.44 19.54 -11.83
N LEU A 28 -44.98 18.86 -12.89
CA LEU A 28 -44.14 17.67 -12.76
C LEU A 28 -42.95 18.03 -11.86
N LEU A 29 -42.82 17.29 -10.75
CA LEU A 29 -41.63 17.41 -9.91
C LEU A 29 -40.40 17.13 -10.79
N PRO A 30 -39.29 17.86 -10.62
CA PRO A 30 -38.11 17.66 -11.45
C PRO A 30 -37.64 16.20 -11.34
N ALA A 31 -37.69 15.48 -12.46
CA ALA A 31 -37.42 14.05 -12.56
C ALA A 31 -35.94 13.76 -12.89
N ASP A 32 -35.06 14.73 -12.67
CA ASP A 32 -33.62 14.71 -12.96
C ASP A 32 -32.78 14.70 -11.67
N LYS A 33 -33.36 14.24 -10.55
CA LYS A 33 -32.74 14.33 -9.22
C LYS A 33 -32.13 13.03 -8.73
N ILE A 34 -31.07 13.17 -7.94
CA ILE A 34 -30.60 12.11 -7.03
C ILE A 34 -31.44 12.18 -5.75
N LEU A 35 -32.00 11.04 -5.35
CA LEU A 35 -32.82 10.90 -4.15
C LEU A 35 -32.01 10.35 -2.97
N GLU A 36 -31.05 9.48 -3.25
CA GLU A 36 -30.21 8.86 -2.25
C GLU A 36 -28.82 8.58 -2.80
N TYR A 37 -27.81 8.75 -1.95
CA TYR A 37 -26.44 8.36 -2.21
C TYR A 37 -25.92 7.60 -0.99
N LYS A 38 -25.36 6.41 -1.21
CA LYS A 38 -24.79 5.54 -0.19
C LYS A 38 -23.37 5.13 -0.55
N VAL A 39 -22.53 4.95 0.46
CA VAL A 39 -21.29 4.18 0.36
C VAL A 39 -21.54 2.81 0.98
N THR A 40 -21.31 1.74 0.23
CA THR A 40 -21.72 0.38 0.61
C THR A 40 -20.56 -0.60 0.86
N ASN A 41 -19.31 -0.18 0.69
CA ASN A 41 -18.13 -1.02 0.90
C ASN A 41 -17.60 -0.98 2.35
N LEU A 42 -18.50 -0.92 3.33
CA LEU A 42 -18.15 -0.91 4.75
C LEU A 42 -18.27 -2.32 5.36
N PRO A 43 -17.55 -2.60 6.46
CA PRO A 43 -17.74 -3.83 7.23
C PRO A 43 -19.17 -3.96 7.78
N ASN A 44 -19.59 -5.20 8.04
CA ASN A 44 -20.87 -5.53 8.72
C ASN A 44 -22.13 -4.94 8.05
N ASP A 45 -22.11 -4.76 6.73
CA ASP A 45 -23.21 -4.19 5.94
C ASP A 45 -23.62 -2.77 6.38
N GLU A 46 -22.72 -2.04 7.04
CA GLU A 46 -22.92 -0.63 7.36
C GLU A 46 -22.97 0.21 6.07
N VAL A 47 -23.61 1.39 6.16
CA VAL A 47 -23.68 2.34 5.04
C VAL A 47 -23.41 3.76 5.52
N ILE A 48 -22.63 4.53 4.75
CA ILE A 48 -22.53 5.98 4.92
C ILE A 48 -23.47 6.64 3.92
N TYR A 49 -24.36 7.50 4.42
CA TYR A 49 -25.26 8.28 3.58
C TYR A 49 -24.60 9.60 3.16
N GLY A 50 -24.72 9.93 1.87
CA GLY A 50 -24.35 11.24 1.35
C GLY A 50 -25.45 12.27 1.58
N ALA A 51 -25.08 13.47 2.00
CA ALA A 51 -25.98 14.62 2.04
C ALA A 51 -26.13 15.21 0.63
N ILE A 52 -27.35 15.19 0.09
CA ILE A 52 -27.64 15.67 -1.26
C ILE A 52 -28.24 17.07 -1.19
N ASP A 53 -27.63 18.01 -1.88
CA ASP A 53 -28.18 19.34 -2.13
C ASP A 53 -28.58 19.43 -3.61
N ASN A 54 -29.89 19.38 -3.86
CA ASN A 54 -30.47 19.43 -5.20
C ASN A 54 -30.53 20.85 -5.78
N GLU A 55 -30.35 21.90 -4.98
CA GLU A 55 -30.29 23.28 -5.46
C GLU A 55 -28.87 23.62 -5.90
N ALA A 56 -27.87 23.25 -5.10
CA ALA A 56 -26.46 23.41 -5.44
C ALA A 56 -25.92 22.32 -6.39
N ASN A 57 -26.69 21.25 -6.62
CA ASN A 57 -26.25 20.05 -7.34
C ASN A 57 -24.97 19.46 -6.74
N THR A 58 -24.97 19.21 -5.43
CA THR A 58 -23.84 18.61 -4.74
C THR A 58 -24.24 17.40 -3.93
N ILE A 59 -23.29 16.48 -3.77
CA ILE A 59 -23.37 15.35 -2.85
C ILE A 59 -22.19 15.49 -1.91
N THR A 60 -22.42 15.60 -0.61
CA THR A 60 -21.36 15.61 0.39
C THR A 60 -21.38 14.31 1.16
N VAL A 61 -20.31 13.53 1.07
CA VAL A 61 -20.13 12.28 1.81
C VAL A 61 -19.14 12.51 2.93
N TYR A 62 -19.59 12.28 4.15
CA TYR A 62 -18.76 12.36 5.33
C TYR A 62 -18.24 10.95 5.66
N VAL A 63 -16.98 10.68 5.35
CA VAL A 63 -16.37 9.36 5.56
C VAL A 63 -15.62 9.37 6.89
N PRO A 64 -16.04 8.58 7.90
CA PRO A 64 -15.28 8.49 9.13
C PRO A 64 -13.90 7.88 8.90
N TYR A 65 -12.86 8.56 9.40
CA TYR A 65 -11.47 8.18 9.17
C TYR A 65 -11.13 6.75 9.63
N TYR A 66 -11.79 6.24 10.68
CA TYR A 66 -11.50 4.94 11.28
C TYR A 66 -11.85 3.75 10.37
N TYR A 67 -12.63 3.95 9.31
CA TYR A 67 -12.84 2.90 8.32
C TYR A 67 -11.60 2.66 7.44
N GLY A 68 -10.65 3.61 7.39
CA GLY A 68 -9.42 3.47 6.60
C GLY A 68 -9.66 3.22 5.11
N LEU A 69 -10.74 3.76 4.55
CA LEU A 69 -11.12 3.57 3.16
C LEU A 69 -10.18 4.34 2.23
N LEU A 70 -9.60 3.62 1.26
CA LEU A 70 -8.88 4.23 0.13
C LEU A 70 -9.82 4.55 -1.04
N VAL A 71 -10.95 3.83 -1.13
CA VAL A 71 -12.00 4.01 -2.13
C VAL A 71 -13.38 3.86 -1.46
N ILE A 72 -14.39 4.51 -2.03
CA ILE A 72 -15.81 4.33 -1.68
C ILE A 72 -16.55 3.71 -2.85
N ASP A 73 -17.48 2.80 -2.57
CA ASP A 73 -18.36 2.21 -3.58
C ASP A 73 -19.74 2.88 -3.53
N PRO A 74 -20.11 3.68 -4.55
CA PRO A 74 -21.38 4.41 -4.55
C PRO A 74 -22.57 3.51 -4.87
N SER A 75 -23.68 3.74 -4.19
CA SER A 75 -25.01 3.29 -4.59
C SER A 75 -25.95 4.48 -4.64
N ILE A 76 -26.58 4.72 -5.79
CA ILE A 76 -27.32 5.96 -6.08
C ILE A 76 -28.76 5.63 -6.46
N THR A 77 -29.72 6.20 -5.75
CA THR A 77 -31.15 6.14 -6.08
C THR A 77 -31.56 7.43 -6.75
N LEU A 78 -32.28 7.33 -7.87
CA LEU A 78 -32.70 8.46 -8.70
C LEU A 78 -34.22 8.65 -8.67
N SER A 79 -34.67 9.81 -9.15
CA SER A 79 -36.08 10.04 -9.48
C SER A 79 -36.62 8.99 -10.46
N ASN A 80 -37.93 8.72 -10.40
CA ASN A 80 -38.56 7.71 -11.24
C ASN A 80 -38.33 7.99 -12.73
N GLY A 81 -37.89 6.96 -13.46
CA GLY A 81 -37.58 7.04 -14.89
C GLY A 81 -36.30 7.80 -15.25
N ALA A 82 -35.52 8.26 -14.26
CA ALA A 82 -34.20 8.84 -14.50
C ALA A 82 -33.12 7.76 -14.62
N SER A 83 -32.01 8.12 -15.26
CA SER A 83 -30.80 7.28 -15.33
C SER A 83 -29.54 8.10 -15.09
N ILE A 84 -28.46 7.47 -14.63
CA ILE A 84 -27.13 8.07 -14.65
C ILE A 84 -26.51 7.85 -16.04
N ALA A 85 -25.80 8.85 -16.55
CA ALA A 85 -25.20 8.83 -17.89
C ALA A 85 -23.91 8.00 -17.95
N GLU A 86 -23.14 7.99 -16.87
CA GLU A 86 -21.89 7.24 -16.71
C GLU A 86 -22.05 5.92 -15.95
N GLU A 87 -21.04 5.07 -16.01
CA GLU A 87 -20.93 3.89 -15.15
C GLU A 87 -20.57 4.33 -13.72
N ILE A 88 -21.19 3.70 -12.72
CA ILE A 88 -20.90 3.95 -11.31
C ILE A 88 -19.70 3.08 -10.91
N LEU A 89 -18.53 3.69 -10.83
CA LEU A 89 -17.28 3.03 -10.43
C LEU A 89 -16.88 3.41 -8.99
N PRO A 90 -16.04 2.59 -8.32
CA PRO A 90 -15.40 2.98 -7.06
C PRO A 90 -14.64 4.31 -7.19
N VAL A 91 -14.78 5.18 -6.20
CA VAL A 91 -14.18 6.52 -6.19
C VAL A 91 -13.10 6.58 -5.11
N LYS A 92 -11.90 7.08 -5.43
CA LYS A 92 -10.86 7.28 -4.41
C LYS A 92 -11.29 8.32 -3.38
N THR A 93 -10.96 8.11 -2.11
CA THR A 93 -11.34 9.03 -1.02
C THR A 93 -10.65 10.39 -1.09
N ASP A 94 -9.57 10.51 -1.87
CA ASP A 94 -8.86 11.77 -2.16
C ASP A 94 -9.30 12.46 -3.46
N GLU A 95 -10.22 11.87 -4.24
CA GLU A 95 -10.74 12.44 -5.49
C GLU A 95 -11.49 13.77 -5.24
N LYS A 96 -11.28 14.74 -6.13
CA LYS A 96 -11.84 16.10 -6.00
C LYS A 96 -12.75 16.50 -7.17
N ASN A 97 -12.72 15.77 -8.27
CA ASN A 97 -13.40 16.14 -9.52
C ASN A 97 -14.47 15.13 -9.94
N GLN A 98 -14.86 14.19 -9.08
CA GLN A 98 -15.90 13.24 -9.39
C GLN A 98 -17.26 13.94 -9.53
N THR A 99 -17.97 13.63 -10.63
CA THR A 99 -19.32 14.14 -10.90
C THR A 99 -20.27 13.01 -11.26
N TYR A 100 -21.58 13.24 -11.08
CA TYR A 100 -22.62 12.35 -11.58
C TYR A 100 -23.67 13.09 -12.43
N THR A 101 -23.93 12.63 -13.65
CA THR A 101 -24.91 13.25 -14.55
C THR A 101 -26.19 12.43 -14.61
N VAL A 102 -27.28 12.98 -14.07
CA VAL A 102 -28.62 12.41 -14.12
C VAL A 102 -29.34 12.89 -15.37
N LYS A 103 -29.92 11.96 -16.12
CA LYS A 103 -30.80 12.22 -17.25
C LYS A 103 -32.23 11.84 -16.88
N SER A 104 -33.16 12.78 -16.96
CA SER A 104 -34.58 12.50 -16.75
C SER A 104 -35.17 11.67 -17.90
N ALA A 105 -36.34 11.06 -17.67
CA ALA A 105 -37.12 10.42 -18.73
C ALA A 105 -37.48 11.38 -19.89
N THR A 106 -37.56 12.69 -19.61
CA THR A 106 -37.83 13.75 -20.59
C THR A 106 -36.57 14.28 -21.29
N GLY A 107 -35.39 13.74 -20.96
CA GLY A 107 -34.11 14.09 -21.60
C GLY A 107 -33.40 15.31 -21.02
N THR A 108 -33.95 15.95 -19.98
CA THR A 108 -33.24 17.01 -19.25
C THR A 108 -32.09 16.41 -18.45
N THR A 109 -31.00 17.14 -18.29
CA THR A 109 -29.81 16.67 -17.57
C THR A 109 -29.48 17.56 -16.39
N ARG A 110 -28.94 16.94 -15.33
CA ARG A 110 -28.44 17.60 -14.13
C ARG A 110 -27.16 16.92 -13.69
N THR A 111 -26.10 17.70 -13.49
CA THR A 111 -24.80 17.20 -13.06
C THR A 111 -24.55 17.58 -11.61
N TYR A 112 -24.26 16.57 -10.78
CA TYR A 112 -23.91 16.71 -9.37
C TYR A 112 -22.40 16.60 -9.18
N SER A 113 -21.83 17.44 -8.32
CA SER A 113 -20.43 17.30 -7.88
C SER A 113 -20.37 16.50 -6.58
N LEU A 114 -19.48 15.50 -6.50
CA LEU A 114 -19.23 14.73 -5.29
C LEU A 114 -18.12 15.38 -4.46
N LYS A 115 -18.41 15.66 -3.20
CA LYS A 115 -17.47 16.16 -2.19
C LYS A 115 -17.28 15.08 -1.12
N ILE A 116 -16.06 14.56 -1.00
CA ILE A 116 -15.71 13.61 0.05
C ILE A 116 -14.98 14.36 1.16
N GLU A 117 -15.57 14.31 2.37
CA GLU A 117 -15.06 14.92 3.59
C GLU A 117 -14.67 13.82 4.57
N LEU A 118 -13.37 13.69 4.86
CA LEU A 118 -12.90 12.77 5.90
C LEU A 118 -13.21 13.40 7.27
N GLN A 119 -14.09 12.75 8.04
CA GLN A 119 -14.48 13.27 9.35
C GLN A 119 -13.39 13.03 10.38
N SER A 120 -13.06 14.12 11.11
CA SER A 120 -12.20 14.21 12.30
C SER A 120 -11.09 13.17 12.37
N THR A 121 -9.90 13.52 11.88
CA THR A 121 -8.73 12.73 12.20
C THR A 121 -8.17 13.17 13.56
N PRO A 122 -8.09 12.27 14.56
CA PRO A 122 -7.34 12.56 15.78
C PRO A 122 -5.90 12.87 15.39
N THR A 123 -5.20 13.63 16.23
CA THR A 123 -3.75 13.82 16.07
C THR A 123 -3.09 12.46 15.90
N PHE A 124 -2.39 12.25 14.79
CA PHE A 124 -1.67 11.01 14.56
C PHE A 124 -0.43 10.98 15.46
N GLU A 125 -0.33 9.94 16.28
CA GLU A 125 0.79 9.73 17.18
C GLU A 125 1.38 8.36 16.91
N ALA A 126 2.70 8.31 16.74
CA ALA A 126 3.44 7.07 16.69
C ALA A 126 4.82 7.20 17.30
N ARG A 127 5.37 6.07 17.75
CA ARG A 127 6.68 5.94 18.38
C ARG A 127 7.21 4.53 18.20
N PHE A 128 8.52 4.34 18.35
CA PHE A 128 9.04 2.98 18.45
C PHE A 128 8.53 2.26 19.71
N ALA A 129 8.30 0.96 19.58
CA ALA A 129 7.97 0.10 20.71
C ALA A 129 9.12 0.01 21.72
N LEU A 130 10.36 0.04 21.22
CA LEU A 130 11.60 0.12 22.00
C LEU A 130 12.45 1.25 21.44
N ASN A 131 12.89 2.17 22.30
CA ASN A 131 13.67 3.35 21.91
C ASN A 131 15.07 3.40 22.55
N THR A 132 15.66 2.23 22.81
CA THR A 132 17.05 2.17 23.28
C THR A 132 18.02 2.37 22.11
N THR A 133 19.21 2.90 22.39
CA THR A 133 20.28 3.07 21.36
C THR A 133 20.57 1.76 20.63
N ALA A 134 20.61 0.63 21.35
CA ALA A 134 20.86 -0.68 20.75
C ALA A 134 19.73 -1.13 19.80
N ALA A 135 18.47 -0.89 20.16
CA ALA A 135 17.31 -1.22 19.33
C ALA A 135 17.22 -0.34 18.08
N LEU A 136 17.71 0.90 18.15
CA LEU A 136 17.66 1.88 17.06
C LEU A 136 18.96 1.96 16.26
N THR A 137 19.97 1.13 16.57
CA THR A 137 21.19 0.98 15.78
C THR A 137 21.10 -0.23 14.87
N LEU A 138 20.81 0.01 13.60
CA LEU A 138 20.46 -1.00 12.60
C LEU A 138 21.55 -1.10 11.54
N GLY A 139 21.45 -2.14 10.72
CA GLY A 139 22.26 -2.31 9.52
C GLY A 139 21.39 -2.37 8.29
N PRO A 140 21.98 -2.34 7.09
CA PRO A 140 21.27 -2.71 5.88
C PRO A 140 20.74 -4.14 5.98
N SER A 141 19.68 -4.44 5.23
CA SER A 141 19.05 -5.76 5.18
C SER A 141 18.53 -6.26 6.54
N THR A 142 18.19 -5.35 7.48
CA THR A 142 17.49 -5.69 8.73
C THR A 142 16.06 -5.17 8.72
N ASN A 143 15.19 -5.75 9.55
CA ASN A 143 13.83 -5.23 9.77
C ASN A 143 13.86 -3.91 10.53
N LEU A 144 12.91 -3.01 10.19
CA LEU A 144 12.66 -1.82 11.00
C LEU A 144 12.03 -2.24 12.35
N PRO A 145 12.39 -1.57 13.46
CA PRO A 145 11.77 -1.80 14.76
C PRO A 145 10.25 -1.60 14.70
N THR A 146 9.54 -2.33 15.57
CA THR A 146 8.08 -2.20 15.70
C THR A 146 7.71 -0.76 16.08
N ILE A 147 6.68 -0.22 15.44
CA ILE A 147 6.12 1.10 15.71
C ILE A 147 4.75 0.93 16.37
N TYR A 148 4.56 1.58 17.52
CA TYR A 148 3.24 1.76 18.12
C TYR A 148 2.67 3.10 17.70
N GLY A 149 1.36 3.14 17.51
CA GLY A 149 0.65 4.38 17.24
C GLY A 149 -0.84 4.21 17.32
N ASN A 150 -1.56 5.32 17.27
CA ASN A 150 -3.01 5.27 17.31
C ASN A 150 -3.61 4.75 16.00
N PHE A 151 -2.94 4.82 14.84
CA PHE A 151 -3.23 4.31 13.46
C PHE A 151 -4.71 4.23 13.01
N MET A 152 -5.60 3.66 13.83
CA MET A 152 -7.06 3.75 13.78
C MET A 152 -7.70 2.88 12.71
N HIS A 153 -6.91 2.00 12.09
CA HIS A 153 -7.32 0.93 11.19
C HIS A 153 -6.27 -0.19 11.24
N THR A 154 -6.54 -1.31 10.56
CA THR A 154 -5.62 -2.45 10.45
C THR A 154 -5.13 -2.70 9.02
N ASN A 155 -5.46 -1.81 8.07
CA ASN A 155 -4.93 -1.87 6.71
C ASN A 155 -3.46 -1.39 6.64
N PRO A 156 -2.45 -2.26 6.48
CA PRO A 156 -1.05 -1.85 6.46
C PRO A 156 -0.67 -1.04 5.22
N SER A 157 -1.38 -1.22 4.09
CA SER A 157 -1.13 -0.48 2.85
C SER A 157 -1.52 1.01 2.94
N SER A 158 -2.26 1.40 3.97
CA SER A 158 -2.55 2.81 4.27
C SER A 158 -1.46 3.49 5.10
N VAL A 159 -0.40 2.76 5.46
CA VAL A 159 0.75 3.27 6.21
C VAL A 159 1.99 3.25 5.33
N ASN A 160 2.61 4.42 5.16
CA ASN A 160 3.90 4.55 4.49
C ASN A 160 4.97 4.95 5.50
N VAL A 161 6.17 4.40 5.36
CA VAL A 161 7.33 4.77 6.19
C VAL A 161 8.51 5.09 5.29
N VAL A 162 9.17 6.21 5.58
CA VAL A 162 10.33 6.69 4.83
C VAL A 162 11.47 6.98 5.79
N LEU A 163 12.66 6.43 5.52
CA LEU A 163 13.88 6.79 6.22
C LEU A 163 14.53 7.96 5.52
N ILE A 164 14.83 9.04 6.24
CA ILE A 164 15.39 10.26 5.68
C ILE A 164 16.75 10.50 6.32
N ASN A 165 17.82 10.40 5.52
CA ASN A 165 19.17 10.69 6.01
C ASN A 165 19.26 12.16 6.43
N ARG A 166 19.66 12.43 7.68
CA ARG A 166 19.69 13.80 8.22
C ARG A 166 20.66 14.72 7.49
N ASP A 167 21.78 14.18 7.02
CA ASP A 167 22.86 14.95 6.40
C ASP A 167 22.61 15.13 4.90
N THR A 168 22.33 14.04 4.18
CA THR A 168 22.20 14.06 2.72
C THR A 168 20.78 14.37 2.25
N LYS A 169 19.78 14.30 3.15
CA LYS A 169 18.33 14.38 2.83
C LYS A 169 17.84 13.29 1.88
N GLN A 170 18.66 12.28 1.61
CA GLN A 170 18.26 11.13 0.79
C GLN A 170 17.14 10.36 1.49
N ARG A 171 16.12 10.00 0.71
CA ARG A 171 14.91 9.31 1.19
C ARG A 171 14.93 7.85 0.74
N TYR A 172 14.62 6.95 1.66
CA TYR A 172 14.52 5.52 1.43
C TYR A 172 13.12 5.06 1.87
N PRO A 173 12.17 4.92 0.92
CA PRO A 173 10.85 4.37 1.25
C PRO A 173 10.98 2.90 1.65
N MET A 174 10.30 2.52 2.72
CA MET A 174 10.17 1.13 3.14
C MET A 174 9.07 0.43 2.34
N ALA A 175 9.26 -0.83 1.97
CA ALA A 175 8.25 -1.57 1.22
C ALA A 175 7.01 -1.94 2.06
N GLU A 176 5.91 -2.26 1.37
CA GLU A 176 4.55 -2.35 1.93
C GLU A 176 4.22 -3.64 2.69
N ARG A 177 5.13 -4.63 2.80
CA ARG A 177 4.84 -5.88 3.53
C ARG A 177 4.97 -5.66 5.04
N ASN A 178 3.98 -4.95 5.56
CA ASN A 178 3.84 -4.64 6.96
C ASN A 178 2.59 -5.34 7.50
N ARG A 179 2.61 -5.63 8.79
CA ARG A 179 1.48 -6.13 9.54
C ARG A 179 1.04 -5.03 10.50
N LEU A 180 -0.20 -4.59 10.38
CA LEU A 180 -0.81 -3.61 11.29
C LEU A 180 -1.93 -4.30 12.08
N THR A 181 -1.77 -4.37 13.40
CA THR A 181 -2.74 -5.02 14.29
C THR A 181 -3.04 -4.20 15.52
N THR A 182 -4.20 -4.42 16.14
CA THR A 182 -4.53 -3.85 17.44
C THR A 182 -3.78 -4.56 18.57
N ASN A 183 -3.41 -3.81 19.60
CA ASN A 183 -2.91 -4.31 20.88
C ASN A 183 -3.84 -3.80 21.99
N PRO A 184 -4.79 -4.63 22.45
CA PRO A 184 -5.81 -4.21 23.41
C PRO A 184 -5.22 -3.91 24.80
N THR A 185 -4.10 -4.54 25.17
CA THR A 185 -3.45 -4.34 26.47
C THR A 185 -2.85 -2.94 26.60
N LEU A 186 -2.29 -2.41 25.52
CA LEU A 186 -1.68 -1.07 25.48
C LEU A 186 -2.62 0.00 24.90
N ASN A 187 -3.83 -0.38 24.51
CA ASN A 187 -4.78 0.48 23.79
C ASN A 187 -4.13 1.22 22.60
N THR A 188 -3.35 0.49 21.80
CA THR A 188 -2.59 1.02 20.66
C THR A 188 -2.69 0.08 19.47
N TYR A 189 -2.25 0.53 18.30
CA TYR A 189 -1.97 -0.32 17.15
C TYR A 189 -0.47 -0.57 17.06
N VAL A 190 -0.13 -1.66 16.37
CA VAL A 190 1.22 -2.20 16.25
C VAL A 190 1.51 -2.42 14.77
N LEU A 191 2.43 -1.62 14.25
CA LEU A 191 3.00 -1.78 12.91
C LEU A 191 4.30 -2.58 13.01
N GLN A 192 4.33 -3.73 12.35
CA GLN A 192 5.49 -4.62 12.31
C GLN A 192 5.89 -4.88 10.86
N TYR A 193 7.18 -4.81 10.57
CA TYR A 193 7.73 -5.28 9.31
C TYR A 193 7.85 -6.79 9.37
N VAL A 194 7.20 -7.49 8.44
CA VAL A 194 7.12 -8.95 8.45
C VAL A 194 7.72 -9.54 7.17
N GLY A 195 8.50 -10.60 7.35
CA GLY A 195 9.21 -11.28 6.27
C GLY A 195 10.73 -11.16 6.40
N GLY A 196 11.45 -11.98 5.63
CA GLY A 196 12.91 -11.95 5.52
C GLY A 196 13.38 -11.75 4.08
N GLU A 197 12.46 -11.45 3.16
CA GLU A 197 12.80 -11.20 1.76
C GLU A 197 13.38 -9.79 1.62
N LEU A 198 14.46 -9.66 0.83
CA LEU A 198 15.24 -8.43 0.68
C LEU A 198 14.41 -7.16 0.42
N PRO A 199 13.32 -7.16 -0.39
CA PRO A 199 12.55 -5.94 -0.65
C PRO A 199 11.90 -5.33 0.59
N TYR A 200 11.66 -6.09 1.66
CA TYR A 200 10.95 -5.64 2.86
C TYR A 200 11.88 -5.26 4.02
N LEU A 201 13.18 -5.40 3.80
CA LEU A 201 14.21 -5.00 4.76
C LEU A 201 14.65 -3.58 4.45
N ILE A 202 15.37 -2.96 5.39
CA ILE A 202 16.09 -1.73 5.11
C ILE A 202 17.00 -1.96 3.90
N SER A 203 16.89 -1.09 2.89
CA SER A 203 17.60 -1.24 1.62
C SER A 203 19.09 -1.55 1.81
N ALA A 204 19.62 -2.49 1.04
CA ALA A 204 21.05 -2.82 1.04
C ALA A 204 21.94 -1.64 0.59
N ASP A 205 21.38 -0.72 -0.18
CA ASP A 205 22.06 0.49 -0.69
C ASP A 205 21.97 1.68 0.27
N ILE A 206 21.38 1.50 1.46
CA ILE A 206 21.39 2.54 2.49
C ILE A 206 22.83 2.82 2.92
N THR A 207 23.14 4.11 3.09
CA THR A 207 24.43 4.56 3.61
C THR A 207 24.39 4.66 5.13
N THR A 208 25.57 4.67 5.75
CA THR A 208 25.68 4.90 7.20
C THR A 208 25.29 6.33 7.55
N GLY A 209 24.67 6.53 8.70
CA GLY A 209 24.27 7.85 9.17
C GLY A 209 23.09 7.81 10.13
N ILE A 210 22.60 8.99 10.50
CA ILE A 210 21.40 9.14 11.33
C ILE A 210 20.21 9.43 10.42
N TYR A 211 19.11 8.72 10.64
CA TYR A 211 17.91 8.80 9.82
C TYR A 211 16.69 9.19 10.67
N ASP A 212 16.00 10.23 10.21
CA ASP A 212 14.64 10.50 10.67
C ASP A 212 13.69 9.46 10.07
N VAL A 213 12.67 9.07 10.84
CA VAL A 213 11.66 8.11 10.39
C VAL A 213 10.34 8.84 10.23
N GLU A 214 9.98 9.07 8.97
CA GLU A 214 8.71 9.65 8.58
C GLU A 214 7.66 8.54 8.49
N VAL A 215 6.52 8.73 9.15
CA VAL A 215 5.38 7.81 9.08
C VAL A 215 4.18 8.59 8.58
N THR A 216 3.56 8.09 7.51
CA THR A 216 2.34 8.64 6.94
C THR A 216 1.20 7.65 7.13
N ASN A 217 0.08 8.13 7.67
CA ASN A 217 -1.11 7.35 7.97
C ASN A 217 -2.37 8.19 7.67
N LEU A 218 -3.22 7.72 6.75
CA LEU A 218 -4.49 8.41 6.39
C LEU A 218 -4.32 9.91 6.13
N GLY A 219 -3.26 10.32 5.42
CA GLY A 219 -2.97 11.72 5.10
C GLY A 219 -2.28 12.51 6.22
N HIS A 220 -2.08 11.94 7.41
CA HIS A 220 -1.22 12.52 8.44
C HIS A 220 0.20 12.07 8.25
N THR A 221 1.14 12.99 8.34
CA THR A 221 2.57 12.68 8.34
C THR A 221 3.20 13.20 9.62
N ILE A 222 3.97 12.35 10.28
CA ILE A 222 4.80 12.73 11.42
C ILE A 222 6.23 12.23 11.23
N ILE A 223 7.17 12.88 11.90
CA ILE A 223 8.51 12.35 12.12
C ILE A 223 8.53 11.76 13.53
N LEU A 224 8.94 10.49 13.67
CA LEU A 224 9.10 9.88 14.99
C LEU A 224 10.14 10.67 15.80
N SER A 225 9.91 10.82 17.11
CA SER A 225 10.79 11.61 17.98
C SER A 225 12.21 11.05 18.09
N ASP A 226 12.34 9.73 18.02
CA ASP A 226 13.62 9.03 18.08
C ASP A 226 14.08 8.67 16.65
N PRO A 227 15.29 9.07 16.22
CA PRO A 227 15.86 8.63 14.95
C PRO A 227 16.44 7.22 15.04
N ILE A 228 16.74 6.62 13.90
CA ILE A 228 17.57 5.41 13.83
C ILE A 228 18.98 5.76 13.37
N THR A 229 19.95 4.93 13.77
CA THR A 229 21.34 5.01 13.28
C THR A 229 21.60 3.80 12.40
N ILE A 230 22.05 4.04 11.17
CA ILE A 230 22.47 3.00 10.24
C ILE A 230 23.99 2.86 10.30
N THR A 231 24.45 1.64 10.58
CA THR A 231 25.87 1.29 10.62
C THR A 231 26.14 0.07 9.77
N TYR A 232 27.29 0.07 9.10
CA TYR A 232 27.79 -1.13 8.47
C TYR A 232 28.42 -2.07 9.51
N ARG A 233 28.18 -3.36 9.32
CA ARG A 233 28.77 -4.43 10.13
C ARG A 233 29.71 -5.23 9.24
N GLN A 234 30.62 -5.99 9.85
CA GLN A 234 31.52 -6.92 9.15
C GLN A 234 30.78 -7.63 8.01
N PRO A 235 31.17 -7.40 6.74
CA PRO A 235 30.63 -8.10 5.59
C PRO A 235 30.72 -9.60 5.80
N ASP A 236 29.73 -10.31 5.29
CA ASP A 236 29.72 -11.76 5.28
C ASP A 236 28.93 -12.26 4.08
N VAL A 237 29.25 -13.45 3.62
CA VAL A 237 28.61 -14.11 2.48
C VAL A 237 27.89 -15.36 2.95
N TYR A 238 26.80 -15.68 2.27
CA TYR A 238 26.17 -16.98 2.39
C TYR A 238 26.72 -17.90 1.29
N ILE A 239 27.31 -19.01 1.73
CA ILE A 239 27.60 -20.16 0.89
C ILE A 239 27.09 -21.41 1.62
N SER A 240 26.54 -22.36 0.88
CA SER A 240 26.23 -23.68 1.45
C SER A 240 27.51 -24.29 2.01
N LEU A 241 27.43 -24.91 3.19
CA LEU A 241 28.54 -25.68 3.78
C LEU A 241 28.43 -27.19 3.46
N LEU A 242 27.37 -27.59 2.74
CA LEU A 242 27.09 -28.98 2.38
C LEU A 242 27.81 -29.42 1.09
N GLY A 243 28.88 -28.73 0.71
CA GLY A 243 29.62 -28.95 -0.53
C GLY A 243 29.21 -27.95 -1.60
N LEU A 244 30.19 -27.49 -2.36
CA LEU A 244 29.99 -26.65 -3.54
C LEU A 244 29.94 -27.53 -4.79
N ASN A 245 29.10 -27.18 -5.75
CA ASN A 245 29.07 -27.79 -7.07
C ASN A 245 29.30 -26.69 -8.09
N LEU A 246 30.53 -26.61 -8.61
CA LEU A 246 30.98 -25.52 -9.48
C LEU A 246 31.46 -26.08 -10.82
N ALA A 247 31.45 -25.24 -11.86
CA ALA A 247 32.01 -25.57 -13.15
C ALA A 247 33.01 -24.48 -13.58
N LYS A 248 34.16 -24.86 -14.14
CA LYS A 248 35.21 -23.93 -14.58
C LYS A 248 34.71 -22.82 -15.49
N ASN A 249 33.85 -23.19 -16.44
CA ASN A 249 33.37 -22.30 -17.49
C ASN A 249 32.04 -21.61 -17.13
N LYS A 250 31.63 -21.67 -15.85
CA LYS A 250 30.43 -20.98 -15.37
C LYS A 250 30.80 -20.00 -14.26
N ASP A 251 30.11 -18.87 -14.30
CA ASP A 251 30.22 -17.89 -13.24
C ASP A 251 29.48 -18.40 -12.00
N TRP A 252 30.07 -18.13 -10.84
CA TRP A 252 29.51 -18.45 -9.54
C TRP A 252 28.98 -17.16 -8.90
N THR A 253 27.67 -17.11 -8.67
CA THR A 253 27.04 -16.03 -7.91
C THR A 253 27.06 -16.37 -6.43
N ILE A 254 27.57 -15.42 -5.65
CA ILE A 254 27.70 -15.49 -4.19
C ILE A 254 26.85 -14.36 -3.63
N ILE A 255 25.99 -14.69 -2.67
CA ILE A 255 25.07 -13.71 -2.07
C ILE A 255 25.58 -13.29 -0.68
N ALA A 256 25.24 -12.07 -0.27
CA ALA A 256 25.46 -11.60 1.08
C ALA A 256 24.71 -12.47 2.10
N ASN A 257 25.29 -12.64 3.29
CA ASN A 257 24.58 -13.28 4.38
C ASN A 257 23.42 -12.41 4.89
N SER A 258 22.46 -13.00 5.60
CA SER A 258 21.32 -12.27 6.17
C SER A 258 21.79 -11.12 7.09
N ASN A 259 21.17 -9.94 6.98
CA ASN A 259 21.51 -8.72 7.71
C ASN A 259 22.94 -8.19 7.45
N LYS A 260 23.54 -8.56 6.31
CA LYS A 260 24.88 -8.15 5.88
C LYS A 260 24.81 -7.60 4.46
N VAL A 261 25.87 -6.89 4.09
CA VAL A 261 26.09 -6.37 2.74
C VAL A 261 27.53 -6.62 2.33
N LEU A 262 27.77 -6.72 1.03
CA LEU A 262 29.09 -6.77 0.45
C LEU A 262 29.62 -5.33 0.35
N LEU A 263 30.73 -5.05 1.01
CA LEU A 263 31.38 -3.73 1.05
C LEU A 263 32.74 -3.87 0.39
N ASP A 264 32.91 -3.34 -0.82
CA ASP A 264 34.18 -3.26 -1.54
C ASP A 264 35.00 -4.59 -1.48
N PRO A 265 34.48 -5.69 -2.02
CA PRO A 265 35.20 -6.96 -2.06
C PRO A 265 36.49 -6.81 -2.89
N THR A 266 37.61 -7.20 -2.32
CA THR A 266 38.94 -7.05 -2.94
C THR A 266 39.52 -8.37 -3.46
N ALA A 267 39.16 -9.50 -2.84
CA ALA A 267 39.62 -10.81 -3.29
C ALA A 267 38.68 -11.93 -2.86
N VAL A 268 38.62 -12.98 -3.69
CA VAL A 268 38.04 -14.28 -3.34
C VAL A 268 39.08 -15.35 -3.64
N ILE A 269 39.40 -16.18 -2.66
CA ILE A 269 40.46 -17.20 -2.77
C ILE A 269 39.87 -18.54 -2.35
N MET A 270 39.95 -19.52 -3.24
CA MET A 270 39.56 -20.90 -2.97
C MET A 270 40.79 -21.73 -2.68
N THR A 271 40.81 -22.43 -1.56
CA THR A 271 41.89 -23.34 -1.19
C THR A 271 41.43 -24.78 -1.40
N LEU A 272 42.11 -25.50 -2.29
CA LEU A 272 41.89 -26.92 -2.59
C LEU A 272 43.16 -27.69 -2.23
N ASP A 273 43.05 -28.72 -1.38
CA ASP A 273 44.20 -29.55 -0.94
C ASP A 273 45.42 -28.74 -0.45
N GLY A 274 45.16 -27.61 0.22
CA GLY A 274 46.20 -26.71 0.74
C GLY A 274 46.81 -25.74 -0.27
N LYS A 275 46.33 -25.73 -1.52
CA LYS A 275 46.76 -24.78 -2.55
C LYS A 275 45.70 -23.72 -2.82
N ASP A 276 46.13 -22.46 -2.86
CA ASP A 276 45.27 -21.31 -3.11
C ASP A 276 45.07 -21.04 -4.60
N TYR A 277 43.82 -20.76 -4.96
CA TYR A 277 43.36 -20.40 -6.29
C TYR A 277 42.58 -19.08 -6.19
N PRO A 278 43.15 -17.95 -6.65
CA PRO A 278 42.43 -16.69 -6.68
C PRO A 278 41.32 -16.74 -7.74
N LEU A 279 40.10 -16.40 -7.35
CA LEU A 279 38.95 -16.26 -8.23
C LEU A 279 38.88 -14.81 -8.72
N SER A 280 38.41 -14.61 -9.94
CA SER A 280 38.25 -13.27 -10.51
C SER A 280 36.86 -12.73 -10.16
N ILE A 281 36.80 -11.59 -9.48
CA ILE A 281 35.55 -10.87 -9.24
C ILE A 281 35.17 -10.13 -10.53
N LYS A 282 34.04 -10.52 -11.13
CA LYS A 282 33.54 -9.91 -12.37
C LYS A 282 32.66 -8.69 -12.08
N SER A 283 31.82 -8.79 -11.07
CA SER A 283 30.89 -7.74 -10.66
C SER A 283 30.46 -7.96 -9.21
N HIS A 284 29.98 -6.89 -8.57
CA HIS A 284 29.30 -6.98 -7.29
C HIS A 284 28.28 -5.85 -7.13
N THR A 285 27.25 -6.13 -6.34
CA THR A 285 26.33 -5.17 -5.73
C THR A 285 26.46 -5.30 -4.20
N ARG A 286 25.60 -4.63 -3.44
CA ARG A 286 25.55 -4.80 -1.97
C ARG A 286 25.03 -6.17 -1.55
N THR A 287 24.33 -6.90 -2.41
CA THR A 287 23.66 -8.17 -2.07
C THR A 287 24.26 -9.38 -2.78
N GLU A 288 24.99 -9.20 -3.87
CA GLU A 288 25.54 -10.30 -4.67
C GLU A 288 26.90 -9.94 -5.27
N MET A 289 27.71 -10.96 -5.54
CA MET A 289 28.96 -10.87 -6.25
C MET A 289 29.08 -12.05 -7.20
N THR A 290 29.50 -11.77 -8.43
CA THR A 290 29.75 -12.80 -9.44
C THR A 290 31.24 -12.99 -9.59
N VAL A 291 31.68 -14.24 -9.47
CA VAL A 291 33.10 -14.62 -9.60
C VAL A 291 33.28 -15.71 -10.65
N SER A 292 34.46 -15.77 -11.26
CA SER A 292 34.85 -16.86 -12.15
C SER A 292 36.06 -17.62 -11.63
N LEU A 293 36.05 -18.93 -11.81
CA LEU A 293 37.16 -19.81 -11.45
C LEU A 293 38.34 -19.59 -12.41
N PRO A 294 39.60 -19.70 -11.93
CA PRO A 294 40.76 -19.58 -12.81
C PRO A 294 40.92 -20.84 -13.68
N ALA A 295 41.44 -20.68 -14.90
CA ALA A 295 41.54 -21.78 -15.87
C ALA A 295 42.39 -22.97 -15.38
N ASN A 296 43.36 -22.72 -14.49
CA ASN A 296 44.28 -23.70 -13.93
C ASN A 296 43.75 -24.41 -12.67
N ILE A 297 42.51 -24.14 -12.23
CA ILE A 297 41.91 -24.85 -11.11
C ILE A 297 41.74 -26.34 -11.48
N PRO A 298 42.07 -27.31 -10.61
CA PRO A 298 41.85 -28.72 -10.90
C PRO A 298 40.35 -29.04 -10.89
N THR A 299 39.95 -30.04 -11.68
CA THR A 299 38.61 -30.65 -11.63
C THR A 299 38.64 -31.92 -10.78
N GLY A 300 37.48 -32.30 -10.25
CA GLY A 300 37.35 -33.46 -9.36
C GLY A 300 36.57 -33.12 -8.09
N THR A 301 36.70 -34.02 -7.11
CA THR A 301 36.08 -33.90 -5.79
C THR A 301 37.16 -33.57 -4.77
N PHE A 302 36.92 -32.52 -3.98
CA PHE A 302 37.89 -31.98 -3.02
C PHE A 302 37.30 -32.01 -1.61
N GLU A 303 38.08 -32.54 -0.68
CA GLU A 303 37.77 -32.53 0.74
C GLU A 303 38.15 -31.19 1.36
N LYS A 304 37.36 -30.70 2.33
CA LYS A 304 37.68 -29.52 3.15
C LYS A 304 37.98 -28.24 2.36
N VAL A 305 37.28 -28.00 1.25
CA VAL A 305 37.42 -26.75 0.48
C VAL A 305 37.20 -25.55 1.38
N GLN A 306 38.14 -24.60 1.35
CA GLN A 306 38.00 -23.31 2.02
C GLN A 306 37.82 -22.22 0.99
N VAL A 307 36.94 -21.27 1.28
CA VAL A 307 36.79 -20.05 0.49
C VAL A 307 36.97 -18.85 1.42
N LYS A 308 37.98 -18.05 1.11
CA LYS A 308 38.32 -16.82 1.83
C LYS A 308 37.87 -15.62 1.02
N PHE A 309 37.18 -14.70 1.69
CA PHE A 309 36.65 -13.47 1.13
C PHE A 309 37.32 -12.29 1.83
N GLN A 310 37.85 -11.37 1.05
CA GLN A 310 38.51 -10.16 1.55
C GLN A 310 37.69 -8.95 1.13
N PHE A 311 37.52 -8.03 2.07
CA PHE A 311 36.77 -6.80 1.90
C PHE A 311 37.65 -5.65 2.39
N LYS A 312 37.61 -4.51 1.70
CA LYS A 312 38.46 -3.37 2.04
C LYS A 312 38.17 -2.90 3.48
N ASP A 313 39.22 -2.73 4.29
CA ASP A 313 39.15 -2.25 5.68
C ASP A 313 38.39 -3.17 6.66
N TRP A 314 38.13 -4.43 6.27
CA TRP A 314 37.45 -5.42 7.11
C TRP A 314 38.30 -6.67 7.31
N ALA A 315 37.96 -7.47 8.33
CA ALA A 315 38.61 -8.76 8.53
C ALA A 315 38.21 -9.76 7.43
N ASP A 316 39.11 -10.69 7.14
CA ASP A 316 38.86 -11.78 6.21
C ASP A 316 37.71 -12.68 6.71
N VAL A 317 36.83 -13.06 5.80
CA VAL A 317 35.76 -14.03 6.04
C VAL A 317 36.18 -15.37 5.45
N ILE A 318 36.25 -16.41 6.27
CA ILE A 318 36.63 -17.75 5.82
C ILE A 318 35.44 -18.69 6.00
N LYS A 319 35.11 -19.43 4.94
CA LYS A 319 34.07 -20.47 4.94
C LYS A 319 34.73 -21.79 4.60
N THR A 320 34.56 -22.79 5.46
CA THR A 320 35.09 -24.15 5.26
C THR A 320 33.94 -25.11 4.99
N GLN A 321 34.00 -25.82 3.87
CA GLN A 321 33.01 -26.83 3.50
C GLN A 321 33.10 -28.03 4.45
N LEU A 322 31.93 -28.49 4.91
CA LEU A 322 31.81 -29.66 5.79
C LEU A 322 31.71 -30.97 4.99
N ASN A 323 31.21 -30.87 3.77
CA ASN A 323 31.11 -31.98 2.83
C ASN A 323 32.03 -31.75 1.62
N PRO A 324 32.33 -32.81 0.85
CA PRO A 324 33.14 -32.69 -0.35
C PRO A 324 32.51 -31.72 -1.36
N SER A 325 33.35 -30.96 -2.06
CA SER A 325 32.92 -30.07 -3.14
C SER A 325 33.40 -30.61 -4.49
N THR A 326 32.59 -30.43 -5.52
CA THR A 326 32.87 -30.91 -6.88
C THR A 326 33.11 -29.74 -7.82
N ILE A 327 34.19 -29.82 -8.61
CA ILE A 327 34.49 -28.88 -9.69
C ILE A 327 34.53 -29.65 -11.02
N THR A 328 33.68 -29.27 -11.97
CA THR A 328 33.60 -29.88 -13.31
C THR A 328 34.15 -28.95 -14.41
N GLU A 329 34.38 -29.48 -15.60
CA GLU A 329 34.74 -28.67 -16.78
C GLU A 329 33.54 -27.86 -17.31
N SER A 330 32.30 -28.35 -17.15
CA SER A 330 31.04 -27.73 -17.60
C SER A 330 29.85 -28.08 -16.71
#